data_AF-A0A842UG41-F1
#
_entry.id   AF-A0A842UG41-F1
#
_cell.length_a   1.000
_cell.length_b   1.000
_cell.length_c   1.000
_cell.angle_alpha   90.00
_cell.angle_beta   90.00
_cell.angle_gamma   90.00
#
_symmetry.space_group_name_H-M   'P 1'
#
loop_
_entity.id
_entity.type
_entity.pdbx_description
1 polymer ?
#
loop_
_entity_poly.entity_id
_entity_poly.type
_entity_poly.pdbx_seq_one_letter_code
_entity_poly.pdbx_strand_id
1 'polypeptide(L)'
;MVYRIGLDVGAQSVNAAVLDEKGNILYVAPYIRHKGRPVDTTKEVLDEIKFRFEGNAFQLAVTGSNKRDFAKQLGAYYVGTIEAQILGAPEDAEQIICIGNSGAKFISRKDSNLDFETNNACAAGSGAYLDEMAAKFNLTPAEFSEFALGSKNPVQISSRCTVFADSDVIGQQQKGAPDVEIAGGCVDAIVRGYIQEIAKGARFTGITSFQEGVALNKAVVKRLEERLSAGRNSSTLVIPEHPYATGAVGAARALNPGHELFDFDYSRFFQEQPNGSCTVCIGARKLVLEKSRIFPDSDLYSFPEKQQQKVNAYLGFDVGSVSTNVVAIDESNNLIARSYVSTGGRPINAIQMGMQ
;
A
#
# COMPACT_ATOMS: atom_id res chain seq x y z
N MET A 1 -0.83 14.54 -35.11
CA MET A 1 0.45 13.84 -34.81
C MET A 1 0.12 12.48 -34.21
N VAL A 2 1.07 11.55 -34.14
CA VAL A 2 0.86 10.27 -33.43
C VAL A 2 1.46 10.38 -32.03
N TYR A 3 0.64 10.19 -31.00
CA TYR A 3 1.09 10.17 -29.61
C TYR A 3 1.14 8.75 -29.07
N ARG A 4 2.06 8.51 -28.13
CA ARG A 4 2.29 7.20 -27.51
C ARG A 4 1.72 7.21 -26.12
N ILE A 5 0.70 6.40 -25.88
CA ILE A 5 0.12 6.18 -24.56
C ILE A 5 0.78 4.94 -23.96
N GLY A 6 1.32 5.11 -22.76
CA GLY A 6 1.68 3.99 -21.91
C GLY A 6 0.72 3.90 -20.76
N LEU A 7 0.21 2.70 -20.51
CA LEU A 7 -0.75 2.40 -19.45
C LEU A 7 -0.16 1.33 -18.52
N ASP A 8 -0.06 1.64 -17.23
CA ASP A 8 0.32 0.67 -16.20
C ASP A 8 -0.91 0.31 -15.38
N VAL A 9 -1.47 -0.87 -15.64
CA VAL A 9 -2.61 -1.41 -14.91
C VAL A 9 -2.10 -2.34 -13.82
N GLY A 10 -1.78 -1.72 -12.67
CA GLY A 10 -1.30 -2.38 -11.47
C GLY A 10 -2.40 -3.07 -10.68
N ALA A 11 -2.03 -3.62 -9.52
CA ALA A 11 -2.95 -4.37 -8.66
C ALA A 11 -3.92 -3.47 -7.87
N GLN A 12 -3.57 -2.20 -7.68
CA GLN A 12 -4.39 -1.23 -6.95
C GLN A 12 -4.55 0.12 -7.65
N SER A 13 -3.79 0.38 -8.73
CA SER A 13 -3.76 1.68 -9.41
C SER A 13 -3.72 1.51 -10.92
N VAL A 14 -4.20 2.54 -11.61
CA VAL A 14 -4.02 2.73 -13.05
C VAL A 14 -3.21 3.99 -13.23
N ASN A 15 -2.06 3.88 -13.88
CA ASN A 15 -1.19 5.02 -14.17
C ASN A 15 -1.05 5.14 -15.69
N ALA A 16 -0.98 6.37 -16.20
CA ALA A 16 -0.82 6.59 -17.64
C ALA A 16 0.15 7.74 -17.93
N ALA A 17 0.85 7.63 -19.05
CA ALA A 17 1.70 8.68 -19.58
C ALA A 17 1.48 8.81 -21.09
N VAL A 18 1.57 10.04 -21.60
CA VAL A 18 1.48 10.37 -23.03
C VAL A 18 2.79 11.00 -23.45
N LEU A 19 3.41 10.41 -24.47
CA LEU A 19 4.67 10.88 -25.04
C LEU A 19 4.45 11.31 -26.50
N ASP A 20 5.26 12.27 -26.96
CA ASP A 20 5.39 12.57 -28.38
C ASP A 20 6.23 11.51 -29.12
N GLU A 21 6.35 11.65 -30.44
CA GLU A 21 7.12 10.71 -31.29
C GLU A 21 8.63 10.70 -30.96
N LYS A 22 9.14 11.78 -30.36
CA LYS A 22 10.54 11.95 -29.93
C LYS A 22 10.79 11.37 -28.53
N GLY A 23 9.74 10.93 -27.83
CA GLY A 23 9.82 10.38 -26.48
C GLY A 23 9.75 11.42 -25.36
N ASN A 24 9.41 12.68 -25.67
CA ASN A 24 9.18 13.70 -24.66
C ASN A 24 7.84 13.43 -23.96
N ILE A 25 7.82 13.52 -22.63
CA ILE A 25 6.61 13.37 -21.84
C ILE A 25 5.74 14.62 -22.03
N LEU A 26 4.55 14.46 -22.58
CA LEU A 26 3.56 15.52 -22.75
C LEU A 26 2.58 15.58 -21.58
N TYR A 27 2.27 14.43 -21.00
CA TYR A 27 1.32 14.31 -19.90
C TYR A 27 1.58 13.04 -19.07
N VAL A 28 1.38 13.15 -17.77
CA VAL A 28 1.26 12.02 -16.85
C VAL A 28 -0.04 12.18 -16.08
N ALA A 29 -0.88 11.14 -16.13
CA ALA A 29 -2.14 11.13 -15.41
C ALA A 29 -1.89 11.12 -13.89
N PRO A 30 -2.72 11.78 -13.07
CA PRO A 30 -2.63 11.70 -11.63
C PRO A 30 -2.61 10.25 -11.12
N TYR A 31 -1.97 10.03 -9.98
CA TYR A 31 -1.97 8.71 -9.33
C TYR A 31 -3.39 8.34 -8.89
N ILE A 32 -4.02 7.37 -9.57
CA ILE A 32 -5.40 6.95 -9.31
C ILE A 32 -5.43 5.50 -8.82
N ARG A 33 -5.93 5.29 -7.61
CA ARG A 33 -6.25 3.94 -7.10
C ARG A 33 -7.62 3.51 -7.61
N HIS A 34 -7.70 2.36 -8.30
CA HIS A 34 -8.94 1.90 -8.92
C HIS A 34 -9.95 1.30 -7.93
N LYS A 35 -9.55 1.02 -6.67
CA LYS A 35 -10.43 0.50 -5.60
C LYS A 35 -11.30 -0.68 -6.04
N GLY A 36 -10.68 -1.66 -6.70
CA GLY A 36 -11.39 -2.84 -7.24
C GLY A 36 -12.14 -2.61 -8.56
N ARG A 37 -12.06 -1.43 -9.19
CA ARG A 37 -12.69 -1.13 -10.50
C ARG A 37 -11.65 -0.82 -11.61
N PRO A 38 -10.69 -1.72 -11.89
CA PRO A 38 -9.60 -1.41 -12.82
C PRO A 38 -10.10 -1.09 -14.24
N VAL A 39 -11.14 -1.76 -14.73
CA VAL A 39 -11.72 -1.51 -16.07
C VAL A 39 -12.30 -0.10 -16.17
N ASP A 40 -13.15 0.30 -15.22
CA ASP A 40 -13.79 1.62 -15.24
C ASP A 40 -12.76 2.72 -15.10
N THR A 41 -11.81 2.59 -14.17
CA THR A 41 -10.73 3.56 -13.98
C THR A 41 -9.84 3.67 -15.22
N THR A 42 -9.55 2.57 -15.91
CA THR A 42 -8.82 2.63 -17.19
C THR A 42 -9.57 3.41 -18.26
N LYS A 43 -10.89 3.22 -18.38
CA LYS A 43 -11.71 4.00 -19.33
C LYS A 43 -11.70 5.48 -19.01
N GLU A 44 -11.95 5.82 -17.74
CA GLU A 44 -11.90 7.21 -17.25
C GLU A 44 -10.57 7.90 -17.61
N VAL A 45 -9.43 7.22 -17.37
CA VAL A 45 -8.09 7.74 -17.68
C VAL A 45 -7.87 7.89 -19.19
N LEU A 46 -8.26 6.90 -19.99
CA LEU A 46 -8.09 6.95 -21.44
C LEU A 46 -9.02 8.00 -22.09
N ASP A 47 -10.26 8.12 -21.64
CA ASP A 47 -11.19 9.15 -22.11
C ASP A 47 -10.69 10.56 -21.77
N GLU A 48 -10.07 10.76 -20.59
CA GLU A 48 -9.43 12.04 -20.25
C GLU A 48 -8.27 12.36 -21.22
N ILE A 49 -7.43 11.36 -21.53
CA ILE A 49 -6.34 11.52 -22.49
C ILE A 49 -6.89 11.85 -23.89
N LYS A 50 -7.92 11.14 -24.33
CA LYS A 50 -8.59 11.36 -25.62
C LYS A 50 -9.11 12.79 -25.73
N PHE A 51 -9.78 13.28 -24.68
CA PHE A 51 -10.32 14.63 -24.62
C PHE A 51 -9.21 15.68 -24.62
N ARG A 52 -8.16 15.49 -23.80
CA ARG A 52 -7.05 16.45 -23.67
C ARG A 52 -6.26 16.63 -24.97
N PHE A 53 -6.15 15.56 -25.77
CA PHE A 53 -5.34 15.53 -26.99
C PHE A 53 -6.20 15.30 -28.24
N GLU A 54 -7.43 15.80 -28.23
CA GLU A 54 -8.40 15.65 -29.32
C GLU A 54 -7.80 16.01 -30.70
N GLY A 55 -8.16 15.25 -31.74
CA GLY A 55 -7.65 15.43 -33.10
C GLY A 55 -6.28 14.79 -33.38
N ASN A 56 -5.68 14.10 -32.41
CA ASN A 56 -4.47 13.31 -32.62
C ASN A 56 -4.75 11.81 -32.75
N ALA A 57 -3.82 11.08 -33.36
CA ALA A 57 -3.83 9.63 -33.40
C ALA A 57 -2.98 9.10 -32.24
N PHE A 58 -3.28 7.90 -31.76
CA PHE A 58 -2.60 7.32 -30.61
C PHE A 58 -2.12 5.91 -30.91
N GLN A 59 -1.01 5.53 -30.29
CA GLN A 59 -0.61 4.13 -30.09
C GLN A 59 -0.72 3.83 -28.60
N LEU A 60 -1.02 2.59 -28.24
CA LEU A 60 -1.20 2.19 -26.84
C LEU A 60 -0.32 0.99 -26.50
N ALA A 61 0.44 1.12 -25.40
CA ALA A 61 1.15 0.05 -24.76
C ALA A 61 0.68 -0.15 -23.32
N VAL A 62 0.59 -1.39 -22.88
CA VAL A 62 0.10 -1.76 -21.54
C VAL A 62 1.16 -2.58 -20.79
N THR A 63 1.41 -2.18 -19.54
CA THR A 63 2.21 -2.89 -18.55
C THR A 63 1.45 -3.04 -17.22
N GLY A 64 2.11 -3.53 -16.18
CA GLY A 64 1.54 -3.75 -14.86
C GLY A 64 1.23 -5.21 -14.55
N SER A 65 0.44 -5.47 -13.52
CA SER A 65 0.02 -6.84 -13.15
C SER A 65 -1.02 -7.39 -14.11
N ASN A 66 -1.94 -6.54 -14.59
CA ASN A 66 -3.08 -6.93 -15.42
C ASN A 66 -2.84 -6.76 -16.93
N LYS A 67 -1.59 -6.48 -17.32
CA LYS A 67 -1.18 -6.15 -18.69
C LYS A 67 -1.63 -7.11 -19.79
N ARG A 68 -1.67 -8.43 -19.54
CA ARG A 68 -2.02 -9.41 -20.58
C ARG A 68 -3.50 -9.28 -20.96
N ASP A 69 -4.36 -9.25 -19.95
CA ASP A 69 -5.80 -9.17 -20.13
C ASP A 69 -6.19 -7.82 -20.72
N PHE A 70 -5.62 -6.74 -20.19
CA PHE A 70 -5.88 -5.39 -20.69
C PHE A 70 -5.31 -5.16 -22.10
N ALA A 71 -4.11 -5.66 -22.42
CA ALA A 71 -3.58 -5.55 -23.77
C ALA A 71 -4.48 -6.26 -24.80
N LYS A 72 -4.97 -7.46 -24.47
CA LYS A 72 -5.90 -8.21 -25.32
C LYS A 72 -7.23 -7.47 -25.50
N GLN A 73 -7.81 -6.96 -24.43
CA GLN A 73 -9.11 -6.28 -24.44
C GLN A 73 -9.03 -4.91 -25.12
N LEU A 74 -7.89 -4.22 -25.06
CA LEU A 74 -7.69 -2.91 -25.69
C LEU A 74 -7.06 -2.99 -27.09
N GLY A 75 -6.66 -4.18 -27.56
CA GLY A 75 -5.88 -4.31 -28.80
C GLY A 75 -4.52 -3.60 -28.73
N ALA A 76 -3.92 -3.53 -27.55
CA ALA A 76 -2.72 -2.75 -27.29
C ALA A 76 -1.44 -3.60 -27.32
N TYR A 77 -0.30 -2.94 -27.50
CA TYR A 77 1.01 -3.58 -27.38
C TYR A 77 1.29 -3.94 -25.91
N TYR A 78 1.70 -5.17 -25.64
CA TYR A 78 2.05 -5.62 -24.29
C TYR A 78 3.53 -5.36 -24.01
N VAL A 79 3.85 -4.82 -22.83
CA VAL A 79 5.23 -4.58 -22.37
C VAL A 79 5.48 -5.27 -21.03
N GLY A 80 6.60 -5.99 -20.92
CA GLY A 80 6.99 -6.63 -19.66
C GLY A 80 7.18 -5.60 -18.54
N THR A 81 6.85 -5.95 -17.29
CA THR A 81 6.96 -4.98 -16.16
C THR A 81 8.41 -4.58 -15.87
N ILE A 82 9.37 -5.51 -16.00
CA ILE A 82 10.79 -5.21 -15.79
C ILE A 82 11.29 -4.29 -16.91
N GLU A 83 10.99 -4.62 -18.16
CA GLU A 83 11.32 -3.80 -19.33
C GLU A 83 10.75 -2.38 -19.20
N ALA A 84 9.46 -2.26 -18.84
CA ALA A 84 8.82 -0.97 -18.66
C ALA A 84 9.49 -0.14 -17.54
N GLN A 85 9.84 -0.74 -16.40
CA GLN A 85 10.52 0.00 -15.33
C GLN A 85 11.94 0.42 -15.75
N ILE A 86 12.66 -0.40 -16.52
CA ILE A 86 13.95 -0.04 -17.09
C ILE A 86 13.78 1.15 -18.04
N LEU A 87 12.88 1.07 -19.00
CA LEU A 87 12.67 2.14 -19.98
C LEU A 87 12.15 3.44 -19.34
N GLY A 88 11.44 3.35 -18.22
CA GLY A 88 10.93 4.50 -17.46
C GLY A 88 11.94 5.14 -16.49
N ALA A 89 13.04 4.45 -16.17
CA ALA A 89 14.07 4.94 -15.26
C ALA A 89 14.98 6.01 -15.90
N PRO A 90 15.69 6.80 -15.09
CA PRO A 90 16.86 7.54 -15.56
C PRO A 90 17.87 6.61 -16.26
N GLU A 91 18.47 7.08 -17.34
CA GLU A 91 19.41 6.27 -18.14
C GLU A 91 20.69 5.92 -17.35
N ASP A 92 21.12 6.83 -16.50
CA ASP A 92 22.30 6.72 -15.62
C ASP A 92 22.04 5.94 -14.32
N ALA A 93 20.80 5.51 -14.08
CA ALA A 93 20.49 4.66 -12.93
C ALA A 93 21.11 3.27 -13.11
N GLU A 94 22.09 2.93 -12.25
CA GLU A 94 22.71 1.61 -12.19
C GLU A 94 21.79 0.59 -11.53
N GLN A 95 20.91 1.06 -10.64
CA GLN A 95 20.03 0.22 -9.84
C GLN A 95 18.63 0.82 -9.80
N ILE A 96 17.62 -0.05 -9.80
CA ILE A 96 16.22 0.35 -9.71
C ILE A 96 15.56 -0.43 -8.59
N ILE A 97 14.96 0.31 -7.66
CA ILE A 97 14.12 -0.19 -6.59
C ILE A 97 12.68 0.11 -7.01
N CYS A 98 11.85 -0.93 -7.12
CA CYS A 98 10.43 -0.79 -7.38
C CYS A 98 9.66 -1.38 -6.20
N ILE A 99 8.91 -0.55 -5.47
CA ILE A 99 8.03 -1.04 -4.41
C ILE A 99 6.60 -0.60 -4.74
N GLY A 100 5.83 -1.54 -5.24
CA GLY A 100 4.42 -1.38 -5.58
C GLY A 100 3.52 -1.79 -4.43
N ASN A 101 2.21 -1.79 -4.65
CA ASN A 101 1.27 -2.21 -3.61
C ASN A 101 1.35 -3.71 -3.30
N SER A 102 1.40 -4.57 -4.33
CA SER A 102 1.29 -6.03 -4.17
C SER A 102 2.57 -6.78 -4.54
N GLY A 103 3.68 -6.07 -4.73
CA GLY A 103 4.96 -6.69 -5.05
C GLY A 103 6.10 -5.68 -5.08
N ALA A 104 7.32 -6.23 -5.07
CA ALA A 104 8.55 -5.47 -5.08
C ALA A 104 9.53 -6.07 -6.11
N LYS A 105 10.35 -5.22 -6.73
CA LYS A 105 11.33 -5.62 -7.75
C LYS A 105 12.62 -4.88 -7.51
N PHE A 106 13.73 -5.59 -7.63
CA PHE A 106 15.06 -5.00 -7.67
C PHE A 106 15.68 -5.29 -9.03
N ILE A 107 16.27 -4.27 -9.66
CA ILE A 107 16.92 -4.40 -10.97
C ILE A 107 18.33 -3.81 -10.85
N SER A 108 19.32 -4.56 -11.31
CA SER A 108 20.72 -4.15 -11.39
C SER A 108 21.18 -4.12 -12.84
N ARG A 109 21.79 -3.01 -13.26
CA ARG A 109 22.33 -2.77 -14.61
C ARG A 109 23.87 -2.80 -14.67
N LYS A 110 24.53 -3.54 -13.78
CA LYS A 110 25.99 -3.57 -13.73
C LYS A 110 26.59 -4.19 -14.99
N ASP A 111 27.59 -3.51 -15.56
CA ASP A 111 28.44 -4.02 -16.66
C ASP A 111 27.65 -4.53 -17.89
N SER A 112 26.54 -3.87 -18.24
CA SER A 112 25.61 -4.26 -19.32
C SER A 112 24.84 -5.57 -19.09
N ASN A 113 25.01 -6.23 -17.94
CA ASN A 113 24.19 -7.37 -17.54
C ASN A 113 22.96 -6.88 -16.77
N LEU A 114 21.79 -7.30 -17.23
CA LEU A 114 20.52 -7.06 -16.54
C LEU A 114 20.22 -8.24 -15.63
N ASP A 115 20.26 -7.99 -14.32
CA ASP A 115 19.80 -8.93 -13.31
C ASP A 115 18.60 -8.34 -12.57
N PHE A 116 17.63 -9.18 -12.23
CA PHE A 116 16.42 -8.75 -11.56
C PHE A 116 15.87 -9.79 -10.59
N GLU A 117 15.37 -9.28 -9.46
CA GLU A 117 14.69 -10.05 -8.43
C GLU A 117 13.26 -9.54 -8.29
N THR A 118 12.31 -10.45 -8.08
CA THR A 118 10.91 -10.08 -7.87
C THR A 118 10.32 -10.84 -6.70
N ASN A 119 9.48 -10.17 -5.92
CA ASN A 119 8.61 -10.81 -4.95
C ASN A 119 7.18 -10.33 -5.17
N ASN A 120 6.34 -11.27 -5.60
CA ASN A 120 4.90 -11.07 -5.78
C ASN A 120 4.07 -11.97 -4.85
N ALA A 121 4.71 -12.77 -3.99
CA ALA A 121 4.05 -13.78 -3.18
C ALA A 121 3.80 -13.31 -1.73
N CYS A 122 4.60 -12.39 -1.21
CA CYS A 122 4.50 -11.91 0.16
C CYS A 122 4.13 -10.42 0.23
N ALA A 123 3.13 -10.09 1.06
CA ALA A 123 2.77 -8.69 1.36
C ALA A 123 3.86 -7.96 2.16
N ALA A 124 4.73 -8.71 2.87
CA ALA A 124 5.86 -8.13 3.57
C ALA A 124 6.84 -7.51 2.56
N GLY A 125 7.19 -6.24 2.76
CA GLY A 125 8.05 -5.50 1.83
C GLY A 125 7.31 -4.74 0.73
N SER A 126 5.97 -4.65 0.77
CA SER A 126 5.15 -3.98 -0.25
C SER A 126 4.27 -2.86 0.33
N GLY A 127 3.68 -2.04 -0.54
CA GLY A 127 2.77 -0.96 -0.14
C GLY A 127 1.49 -1.44 0.55
N ALA A 128 1.04 -2.68 0.32
CA ALA A 128 -0.12 -3.24 1.02
C ALA A 128 0.10 -3.30 2.54
N TYR A 129 1.33 -3.59 2.99
CA TYR A 129 1.70 -3.52 4.40
C TYR A 129 1.53 -2.10 4.96
N LEU A 130 1.97 -1.08 4.22
CA LEU A 130 1.84 0.31 4.65
C LEU A 130 0.37 0.76 4.69
N ASP A 131 -0.46 0.30 3.75
CA ASP A 131 -1.91 0.54 3.78
C ASP A 131 -2.55 -0.07 5.04
N GLU A 132 -2.16 -1.31 5.38
CA GLU A 132 -2.63 -2.00 6.58
C GLU A 132 -2.21 -1.27 7.86
N MET A 133 -0.93 -0.87 7.94
CA MET A 133 -0.44 -0.12 9.08
C MET A 133 -1.15 1.23 9.19
N ALA A 134 -1.28 1.99 8.10
CA ALA A 134 -1.99 3.26 8.10
C ALA A 134 -3.42 3.12 8.64
N ALA A 135 -4.15 2.09 8.19
CA ALA A 135 -5.50 1.81 8.67
C ALA A 135 -5.54 1.51 10.18
N LYS A 136 -4.55 0.79 10.74
CA LYS A 136 -4.46 0.52 12.19
C LYS A 136 -4.27 1.78 13.03
N PHE A 137 -3.56 2.78 12.50
CA PHE A 137 -3.42 4.09 13.13
C PHE A 137 -4.60 5.03 12.84
N ASN A 138 -5.64 4.57 12.11
CA ASN A 138 -6.74 5.39 11.61
C ASN A 138 -6.26 6.58 10.76
N LEU A 139 -5.21 6.36 9.96
CA LEU A 139 -4.62 7.33 9.06
C LEU A 139 -4.78 6.88 7.61
N THR A 140 -4.83 7.84 6.68
CA THR A 140 -4.59 7.54 5.27
C THR A 140 -3.12 7.19 5.03
N PRO A 141 -2.76 6.51 3.92
CA PRO A 141 -1.36 6.22 3.60
C PRO A 141 -0.47 7.47 3.53
N ALA A 142 -1.03 8.60 3.08
CA ALA A 142 -0.32 9.88 3.03
C ALA A 142 -0.10 10.47 4.43
N GLU A 143 -1.12 10.45 5.29
CA GLU A 143 -0.99 10.89 6.68
C GLU A 143 -0.04 9.99 7.47
N PHE A 144 -0.07 8.68 7.24
CA PHE A 144 0.86 7.74 7.87
C PHE A 144 2.32 8.02 7.45
N SER A 145 2.55 8.35 6.17
CA SER A 145 3.86 8.80 5.69
C SER A 145 4.35 10.04 6.44
N GLU A 146 3.52 11.08 6.57
CA GLU A 146 3.89 12.30 7.29
C GLU A 146 4.07 12.06 8.80
N PHE A 147 3.21 11.24 9.39
CA PHE A 147 3.29 10.89 10.81
C PHE A 147 4.59 10.16 11.12
N ALA A 148 4.94 9.13 10.33
CA ALA A 148 6.16 8.34 10.54
C ALA A 148 7.45 9.14 10.35
N LEU A 149 7.45 10.24 9.58
CA LEU A 149 8.61 11.14 9.46
C LEU A 149 9.02 11.78 10.79
N GLY A 150 8.07 11.94 11.72
CA GLY A 150 8.31 12.49 13.05
C GLY A 150 9.07 11.55 13.99
N SER A 151 9.23 10.28 13.62
CA SER A 151 9.95 9.28 14.41
C SER A 151 11.43 9.66 14.56
N LYS A 152 11.92 9.63 15.79
CA LYS A 152 13.33 9.87 16.12
C LYS A 152 14.03 8.59 16.57
N ASN A 153 13.32 7.74 17.31
CA ASN A 153 13.80 6.50 17.90
C ASN A 153 12.84 5.36 17.55
N PRO A 154 12.80 4.93 16.28
CA PRO A 154 11.84 3.95 15.81
C PRO A 154 11.98 2.63 16.58
N VAL A 155 10.86 2.04 16.96
CA VAL A 155 10.86 0.74 17.65
C VAL A 155 11.22 -0.38 16.68
N GLN A 156 11.74 -1.49 17.22
CA GLN A 156 11.98 -2.68 16.41
C GLN A 156 10.66 -3.39 16.12
N ILE A 157 10.33 -3.49 14.83
CA ILE A 157 9.20 -4.26 14.27
C ILE A 157 9.74 -5.30 13.29
N SER A 158 9.23 -6.53 13.30
CA SER A 158 9.63 -7.60 12.38
C SER A 158 9.43 -7.21 10.91
N SER A 159 10.42 -7.50 10.06
CA SER A 159 10.41 -7.20 8.62
C SER A 159 10.00 -8.38 7.72
N ARG A 160 9.72 -9.56 8.30
CA ARG A 160 9.57 -10.83 7.55
C ARG A 160 8.15 -11.15 7.11
N CYS A 161 7.17 -10.99 8.00
CA CYS A 161 5.77 -11.34 7.75
C CYS A 161 4.88 -10.27 8.38
N THR A 162 3.84 -9.86 7.66
CA THR A 162 2.89 -8.85 8.14
C THR A 162 2.18 -9.28 9.43
N VAL A 163 1.92 -10.58 9.60
CA VAL A 163 1.33 -11.14 10.84
C VAL A 163 2.22 -10.92 12.06
N PHE A 164 3.53 -11.13 11.92
CA PHE A 164 4.47 -10.89 13.01
C PHE A 164 4.71 -9.40 13.23
N ALA A 165 4.78 -8.61 12.16
CA ALA A 165 4.86 -7.16 12.27
C ALA A 165 3.65 -6.59 13.03
N ASP A 166 2.45 -7.12 12.78
CA ASP A 166 1.25 -6.72 13.50
C ASP A 166 1.30 -7.09 14.98
N SER A 167 1.77 -8.30 15.28
CA SER A 167 1.97 -8.76 16.66
C SER A 167 2.97 -7.85 17.41
N ASP A 168 4.04 -7.43 16.74
CA ASP A 168 5.02 -6.50 17.30
C ASP A 168 4.42 -5.10 17.52
N VAL A 169 3.62 -4.58 16.58
CA VAL A 169 2.93 -3.30 16.72
C VAL A 169 2.05 -3.30 17.97
N ILE A 170 1.21 -4.33 18.12
CA ILE A 170 0.36 -4.51 19.31
C ILE A 170 1.21 -4.59 20.58
N GLY A 171 2.28 -5.38 20.56
CA GLY A 171 3.17 -5.54 21.72
C GLY A 171 3.86 -4.22 22.12
N GLN A 172 4.22 -3.37 21.16
CA GLN A 172 4.80 -2.05 21.43
C GLN A 172 3.75 -1.07 21.97
N GLN A 173 2.52 -1.10 21.44
CA GLN A 173 1.41 -0.32 21.97
C GLN A 173 1.13 -0.68 23.43
N GLN A 174 1.09 -1.98 23.76
CA GLN A 174 0.88 -2.46 25.13
C GLN A 174 2.00 -2.04 26.09
N LYS A 175 3.24 -1.90 25.60
CA LYS A 175 4.37 -1.35 26.38
C LYS A 175 4.31 0.17 26.53
N GLY A 176 3.35 0.84 25.90
CA GLY A 176 3.21 2.30 25.91
C GLY A 176 4.23 3.02 25.03
N ALA A 177 4.78 2.35 24.02
CA ALA A 177 5.66 3.02 23.06
C ALA A 177 4.88 4.12 22.31
N PRO A 178 5.47 5.30 22.05
CA PRO A 178 4.80 6.36 21.31
C PRO A 178 4.43 5.90 19.90
N ASP A 179 3.19 6.16 19.47
CA ASP A 179 2.67 5.74 18.16
C ASP A 179 3.55 6.18 16.99
N VAL A 180 4.15 7.37 17.09
CA VAL A 180 5.08 7.90 16.08
C VAL A 180 6.32 7.02 15.91
N GLU A 181 6.85 6.47 17.01
CA GLU A 181 8.01 5.58 16.98
C GLU A 181 7.64 4.17 16.51
N ILE A 182 6.39 3.74 16.75
CA ILE A 182 5.85 2.50 16.18
C ILE A 182 5.70 2.65 14.66
N ALA A 183 5.12 3.74 14.18
CA ALA A 183 4.99 4.04 12.76
C ALA A 183 6.36 4.10 12.06
N GLY A 184 7.35 4.76 12.68
CA GLY A 184 8.74 4.75 12.20
C GLY A 184 9.36 3.35 12.17
N GLY A 185 9.04 2.51 13.16
CA GLY A 185 9.44 1.09 13.19
C GLY A 185 8.86 0.28 12.02
N CYS A 186 7.59 0.51 11.67
CA CYS A 186 6.95 -0.10 10.51
C CYS A 186 7.63 0.33 9.19
N VAL A 187 7.93 1.63 9.04
CA VAL A 187 8.67 2.15 7.89
C VAL A 187 10.09 1.55 7.80
N ASP A 188 10.77 1.38 8.93
CA ASP A 188 12.08 0.71 8.92
C ASP A 188 11.94 -0.78 8.58
N ALA A 189 10.88 -1.44 9.02
CA ALA A 189 10.61 -2.85 8.72
C ALA A 189 10.45 -3.10 7.21
N ILE A 190 9.71 -2.24 6.49
CA ILE A 190 9.57 -2.39 5.03
C ILE A 190 10.91 -2.19 4.30
N VAL A 191 11.70 -1.18 4.67
CA VAL A 191 13.02 -0.92 4.05
C VAL A 191 14.00 -2.05 4.34
N ARG A 192 14.09 -2.49 5.59
CA ARG A 192 14.97 -3.62 5.97
C ARG A 192 14.55 -4.91 5.28
N GLY A 193 13.25 -5.20 5.23
CA GLY A 193 12.71 -6.37 4.54
C GLY A 193 13.02 -6.35 3.05
N TYR A 194 12.86 -5.19 2.39
CA TYR A 194 13.21 -5.03 0.98
C TYR A 194 14.69 -5.35 0.71
N ILE A 195 15.60 -4.72 1.47
CA ILE A 195 17.06 -4.90 1.27
C ILE A 195 17.48 -6.35 1.51
N GLN A 196 16.92 -7.00 2.54
CA GLN A 196 17.30 -8.36 2.92
C GLN A 196 16.72 -9.42 1.98
N GLU A 197 15.42 -9.33 1.68
CA GLU A 197 14.69 -10.42 1.01
C GLU A 197 14.61 -10.22 -0.51
N ILE A 198 14.53 -8.97 -0.98
CA ILE A 198 14.34 -8.66 -2.42
C ILE A 198 15.68 -8.36 -3.07
N ALA A 199 16.43 -7.43 -2.51
CA ALA A 199 17.75 -7.11 -3.01
C ALA A 199 18.80 -8.16 -2.62
N LYS A 200 18.45 -9.17 -1.79
CA LYS A 200 19.33 -10.27 -1.34
C LYS A 200 20.69 -9.78 -0.80
N GLY A 201 20.69 -8.62 -0.13
CA GLY A 201 21.93 -8.01 0.38
C GLY A 201 22.83 -7.44 -0.72
N ALA A 202 22.29 -7.10 -1.88
CA ALA A 202 23.02 -6.44 -2.96
C ALA A 202 23.76 -5.18 -2.47
N ARG A 203 24.93 -4.94 -3.05
CA ARG A 203 25.69 -3.72 -2.79
C ARG A 203 25.12 -2.59 -3.64
N PHE A 204 24.64 -1.55 -2.96
CA PHE A 204 24.19 -0.34 -3.62
C PHE A 204 25.37 0.57 -3.96
N THR A 205 25.49 0.99 -5.22
CA THR A 205 26.58 1.83 -5.75
C THR A 205 26.04 2.76 -6.82
N GLY A 206 26.64 3.94 -6.97
CA GLY A 206 26.25 4.87 -8.03
C GLY A 206 24.84 5.41 -7.83
N ILE A 207 24.06 5.50 -8.90
CA ILE A 207 22.70 6.05 -8.88
C ILE A 207 21.68 4.92 -8.72
N THR A 208 20.86 5.01 -7.67
CA THR A 208 19.72 4.12 -7.44
C THR A 208 18.41 4.89 -7.68
N SER A 209 17.60 4.48 -8.65
CA SER A 209 16.27 5.02 -8.88
C SER A 209 15.25 4.31 -8.00
N PHE A 210 14.40 5.05 -7.27
CA PHE A 210 13.28 4.46 -6.51
C PHE A 210 11.94 4.84 -7.14
N GLN A 211 11.16 3.80 -7.46
CA GLN A 211 10.00 3.84 -8.35
C GLN A 211 8.79 3.12 -7.76
N GLU A 212 7.65 3.24 -8.45
CA GLU A 212 6.32 2.78 -8.07
C GLU A 212 5.70 3.57 -6.90
N GLY A 213 4.47 3.20 -6.51
CA GLY A 213 3.64 4.00 -5.63
C GLY A 213 4.23 4.26 -4.24
N VAL A 214 5.05 3.35 -3.69
CA VAL A 214 5.64 3.55 -2.35
C VAL A 214 6.72 4.63 -2.35
N ALA A 215 7.29 5.00 -3.51
CA ALA A 215 8.19 6.14 -3.61
C ALA A 215 7.52 7.50 -3.31
N LEU A 216 6.17 7.54 -3.25
CA LEU A 216 5.44 8.71 -2.74
C LEU A 216 5.45 8.80 -1.20
N ASN A 217 5.81 7.72 -0.50
CA ASN A 217 5.91 7.71 0.95
C ASN A 217 7.26 8.31 1.39
N LYS A 218 7.22 9.55 1.84
CA LYS A 218 8.41 10.32 2.23
C LYS A 218 9.18 9.69 3.38
N ALA A 219 8.50 9.01 4.32
CA ALA A 219 9.17 8.30 5.41
C ALA A 219 9.99 7.12 4.89
N VAL A 220 9.45 6.36 3.94
CA VAL A 220 10.18 5.28 3.26
C VAL A 220 11.34 5.85 2.46
N VAL A 221 11.14 6.93 1.69
CA VAL A 221 12.22 7.59 0.94
C VAL A 221 13.36 8.01 1.87
N LYS A 222 13.06 8.75 2.95
CA LYS A 222 14.04 9.17 3.95
C LYS A 222 14.81 7.98 4.53
N ARG A 223 14.09 6.93 4.95
CA ARG A 223 14.73 5.76 5.56
C ARG A 223 15.56 4.96 4.57
N LEU A 224 15.13 4.87 3.32
CA LEU A 224 15.89 4.23 2.26
C LEU A 224 17.16 5.03 1.97
N GLU A 225 17.07 6.35 1.84
CA GLU A 225 18.21 7.26 1.67
C GLU A 225 19.24 7.14 2.79
N GLU A 226 18.80 7.15 4.05
CA GLU A 226 19.64 6.93 5.24
C GLU A 226 20.41 5.59 5.15
N ARG A 227 19.74 4.52 4.70
CA ARG A 227 20.34 3.18 4.58
C ARG A 227 21.30 3.08 3.40
N LEU A 228 20.98 3.69 2.27
CA LEU A 228 21.80 3.66 1.04
C LEU A 228 23.05 4.55 1.15
N SER A 229 22.99 5.59 1.97
CA SER A 229 24.12 6.48 2.27
C SER A 229 25.04 5.93 3.36
N ALA A 230 24.58 4.95 4.14
CA ALA A 230 25.32 4.38 5.26
C ALA A 230 26.29 3.29 4.79
N GLY A 231 27.59 3.60 4.68
CA GLY A 231 28.65 2.60 4.48
C GLY A 231 29.78 3.04 3.55
N ARG A 232 30.64 2.09 3.15
CA ARG A 232 31.75 2.31 2.20
C ARG A 232 31.30 2.34 0.73
N ASN A 233 30.10 1.84 0.45
CA ASN A 233 29.47 1.85 -0.87
C ASN A 233 28.24 2.74 -0.76
N SER A 234 28.42 4.04 -0.96
CA SER A 234 27.32 5.01 -0.95
C SER A 234 26.64 5.02 -2.31
N SER A 235 25.30 5.03 -2.31
CA SER A 235 24.51 5.25 -3.51
C SER A 235 23.68 6.52 -3.37
N THR A 236 23.59 7.28 -4.46
CA THR A 236 22.69 8.43 -4.53
C THR A 236 21.29 7.93 -4.90
N LEU A 237 20.32 8.15 -4.00
CA LEU A 237 18.92 7.83 -4.26
C LEU A 237 18.30 8.93 -5.14
N VAL A 238 17.70 8.54 -6.25
CA VAL A 238 16.98 9.44 -7.16
C VAL A 238 15.51 9.01 -7.24
N ILE A 239 14.62 9.95 -6.96
CA ILE A 239 13.17 9.77 -7.13
C ILE A 239 12.76 10.48 -8.42
N PRO A 240 12.27 9.77 -9.45
CA PRO A 240 11.70 10.41 -10.63
C PRO A 240 10.55 11.36 -10.26
N GLU A 241 10.29 12.39 -11.06
CA GLU A 241 9.21 13.37 -10.81
C GLU A 241 7.83 12.71 -10.63
N HIS A 242 7.57 11.65 -11.41
CA HIS A 242 6.35 10.85 -11.34
C HIS A 242 6.71 9.39 -11.07
N PRO A 243 7.13 9.04 -9.84
CA PRO A 243 7.72 7.74 -9.57
C PRO A 243 6.69 6.60 -9.68
N TYR A 244 5.40 6.91 -9.45
CA TYR A 244 4.28 5.98 -9.64
C TYR A 244 3.97 5.68 -11.12
N ALA A 245 4.46 6.49 -12.06
CA ALA A 245 4.14 6.38 -13.48
C ALA A 245 5.33 5.91 -14.34
N THR A 246 6.47 5.55 -13.74
CA THR A 246 7.66 5.10 -14.48
C THR A 246 7.36 3.89 -15.38
N GLY A 247 6.55 2.94 -14.90
CA GLY A 247 6.09 1.82 -15.72
C GLY A 247 5.27 2.26 -16.93
N ALA A 248 4.37 3.23 -16.76
CA ALA A 248 3.59 3.79 -17.85
C ALA A 248 4.49 4.55 -18.85
N VAL A 249 5.43 5.37 -18.36
CA VAL A 249 6.42 6.07 -19.21
C VAL A 249 7.24 5.07 -20.02
N GLY A 250 7.74 4.02 -19.40
CA GLY A 250 8.52 3.00 -20.10
C GLY A 250 7.69 2.19 -21.10
N ALA A 251 6.42 1.89 -20.80
CA ALA A 251 5.52 1.26 -21.76
C ALA A 251 5.31 2.16 -22.99
N ALA A 252 5.12 3.47 -22.80
CA ALA A 252 5.02 4.43 -23.90
C ALA A 252 6.30 4.48 -24.74
N ARG A 253 7.48 4.43 -24.09
CA ARG A 253 8.80 4.42 -24.77
C ARG A 253 9.06 3.16 -25.58
N ALA A 254 8.43 2.03 -25.22
CA ALA A 254 8.54 0.79 -25.98
C ALA A 254 7.76 0.81 -27.32
N LEU A 255 6.85 1.79 -27.51
CA LEU A 255 6.11 1.93 -28.75
C LEU A 255 7.00 2.48 -29.88
N ASN A 256 6.82 1.91 -31.08
CA ASN A 256 7.49 2.34 -32.31
C ASN A 256 6.45 2.59 -33.42
N PRO A 257 6.81 3.26 -34.53
CA PRO A 257 5.87 3.59 -35.62
C PRO A 257 5.18 2.39 -36.29
N GLY A 258 5.66 1.16 -36.08
CA GLY A 258 5.06 -0.06 -36.64
C GLY A 258 3.88 -0.61 -35.84
N HIS A 259 3.62 -0.11 -34.63
CA HIS A 259 2.46 -0.53 -33.84
C HIS A 259 1.15 0.10 -34.33
N GLU A 260 0.05 -0.65 -34.18
CA GLU A 260 -1.28 -0.22 -34.61
C GLU A 260 -1.77 1.03 -33.85
N LEU A 261 -2.62 1.80 -34.52
CA LEU A 261 -3.28 2.93 -33.90
C LEU A 261 -4.39 2.44 -32.97
N PHE A 262 -4.45 3.02 -31.79
CA PHE A 262 -5.49 2.80 -30.80
C PHE A 262 -6.72 3.66 -31.12
N ASP A 263 -7.87 3.01 -31.23
CA ASP A 263 -9.15 3.60 -31.63
C ASP A 263 -10.08 3.93 -30.45
N PHE A 264 -9.64 3.65 -29.21
CA PHE A 264 -10.45 3.77 -28.00
C PHE A 264 -11.69 2.85 -28.01
N ASP A 265 -11.63 1.70 -28.66
CA ASP A 265 -12.66 0.68 -28.55
C ASP A 265 -12.56 -0.08 -27.21
N TYR A 266 -13.65 -0.02 -26.44
CA TYR A 266 -13.81 -0.68 -25.15
C TYR A 266 -14.75 -1.88 -25.19
N SER A 267 -15.29 -2.23 -26.37
CA SER A 267 -16.32 -3.26 -26.54
C SER A 267 -15.88 -4.62 -25.98
N ARG A 268 -14.60 -4.96 -26.07
CA ARG A 268 -14.03 -6.24 -25.65
C ARG A 268 -13.93 -6.41 -24.14
N PHE A 269 -13.94 -5.35 -23.34
CA PHE A 269 -13.95 -5.45 -21.87
C PHE A 269 -15.14 -6.26 -21.35
N PHE A 270 -16.23 -6.31 -22.09
CA PHE A 270 -17.46 -7.00 -21.70
C PHE A 270 -17.71 -8.31 -22.47
N GLN A 271 -16.83 -8.65 -23.42
CA GLN A 271 -16.99 -9.84 -24.28
C GLN A 271 -16.40 -11.12 -23.64
N GLU A 272 -15.58 -11.00 -22.58
CA GLU A 272 -15.01 -12.14 -21.85
C GLU A 272 -15.58 -12.31 -20.42
N GLN A 273 -16.88 -12.07 -20.25
CA GLN A 273 -17.62 -12.96 -19.34
C GLN A 273 -17.85 -14.22 -20.18
N PRO A 274 -17.15 -15.34 -19.95
CA PRO A 274 -17.64 -16.58 -20.53
C PRO A 274 -19.11 -16.68 -20.12
N ASN A 275 -19.98 -17.05 -21.05
CA ASN A 275 -21.31 -17.58 -20.77
C ASN A 275 -21.27 -18.86 -19.88
N GLY A 276 -20.22 -19.05 -19.08
CA GLY A 276 -20.38 -19.60 -17.75
C GLY A 276 -21.20 -18.60 -16.95
N SER A 277 -22.52 -18.61 -17.20
CA SER A 277 -23.44 -18.28 -16.13
C SER A 277 -22.95 -19.10 -14.94
N CYS A 278 -22.40 -18.45 -13.93
CA CYS A 278 -22.52 -19.00 -12.59
C CYS A 278 -24.00 -18.84 -12.23
N THR A 279 -24.87 -19.60 -12.93
CA THR A 279 -26.31 -19.71 -12.66
C THR A 279 -26.52 -20.28 -11.26
N VAL A 280 -25.47 -20.89 -10.71
CA VAL A 280 -25.36 -21.29 -9.32
C VAL A 280 -24.04 -20.78 -8.75
N CYS A 281 -23.86 -19.46 -8.69
CA CYS A 281 -23.38 -18.95 -7.41
C CYS A 281 -24.51 -19.31 -6.45
N ILE A 282 -24.38 -20.39 -5.67
CA ILE A 282 -25.00 -20.36 -4.34
C ILE A 282 -24.26 -19.23 -3.66
N GLY A 283 -24.71 -18.00 -3.92
CA GLY A 283 -24.18 -16.84 -3.26
C GLY A 283 -24.26 -17.22 -1.80
N ALA A 284 -23.10 -17.29 -1.13
CA ALA A 284 -23.09 -17.42 0.30
C ALA A 284 -24.13 -16.42 0.80
N ARG A 285 -25.08 -16.90 1.62
CA ARG A 285 -26.16 -16.05 2.13
C ARG A 285 -25.54 -14.71 2.50
N LYS A 286 -26.09 -13.62 1.95
CA LYS A 286 -25.58 -12.26 2.18
C LYS A 286 -25.16 -12.17 3.64
N LEU A 287 -23.89 -11.89 3.89
CA LEU A 287 -23.39 -11.86 5.26
C LEU A 287 -24.21 -10.80 6.00
N VAL A 288 -25.10 -11.25 6.87
CA VAL A 288 -25.87 -10.34 7.71
C VAL A 288 -25.01 -10.10 8.93
N LEU A 289 -24.54 -8.86 9.06
CA LEU A 289 -23.86 -8.39 10.26
C LEU A 289 -24.93 -8.23 11.35
N GLU A 290 -25.33 -9.34 11.96
CA GLU A 290 -26.02 -9.29 13.25
C GLU A 290 -24.98 -8.96 14.30
N LYS A 291 -25.07 -7.76 14.88
CA LYS A 291 -24.23 -7.41 16.04
C LYS A 291 -24.58 -8.37 17.16
N SER A 292 -23.62 -9.22 17.55
CA SER A 292 -23.70 -9.95 18.81
C SER A 292 -23.97 -8.93 19.92
N ARG A 293 -25.09 -9.09 20.63
CA ARG A 293 -25.31 -8.34 21.88
C ARG A 293 -24.37 -8.93 22.91
N ILE A 294 -23.18 -8.35 23.04
CA ILE A 294 -22.22 -8.74 24.07
C ILE A 294 -22.78 -8.19 25.40
N PHE A 295 -23.50 -9.09 26.10
CA PHE A 295 -24.20 -8.95 27.39
C PHE A 295 -25.24 -7.81 27.50
N PRO A 296 -26.45 -8.08 28.02
CA PRO A 296 -27.34 -7.00 28.45
C PRO A 296 -26.72 -6.25 29.65
N ASP A 297 -26.91 -4.93 29.71
CA ASP A 297 -26.54 -4.07 30.86
C ASP A 297 -27.27 -4.46 32.18
N SER A 298 -28.10 -5.49 32.16
CA SER A 298 -29.01 -5.88 33.23
C SER A 298 -28.36 -6.58 34.43
N ASP A 299 -27.07 -6.90 34.37
CA ASP A 299 -26.34 -7.55 35.48
C ASP A 299 -25.48 -6.55 36.29
N LEU A 300 -25.76 -5.25 36.17
CA LEU A 300 -25.08 -4.23 36.99
C LEU A 300 -25.48 -4.39 38.46
N TYR A 301 -24.47 -4.44 39.34
CA TYR A 301 -24.66 -4.46 40.79
C TYR A 301 -25.55 -3.30 41.22
N SER A 302 -26.67 -3.65 41.87
CA SER A 302 -27.57 -2.68 42.45
C SER A 302 -27.02 -2.28 43.81
N PHE A 303 -26.47 -1.06 43.89
CA PHE A 303 -26.12 -0.48 45.18
C PHE A 303 -27.35 -0.53 46.11
N PRO A 304 -27.21 -1.05 47.34
CA PRO A 304 -28.21 -0.83 48.37
C PRO A 304 -28.45 0.67 48.50
N GLU A 305 -29.68 1.10 48.24
CA GLU A 305 -30.19 2.48 48.24
C GLU A 305 -29.18 3.61 48.51
N LYS A 306 -28.73 4.30 47.45
CA LYS A 306 -28.27 5.71 47.43
C LYS A 306 -27.59 6.25 48.71
N GLN A 307 -26.66 5.52 49.33
CA GLN A 307 -25.77 6.14 50.29
C GLN A 307 -24.59 6.72 49.53
N GLN A 308 -24.36 8.03 49.68
CA GLN A 308 -23.16 8.76 49.23
C GLN A 308 -21.88 8.29 49.97
N GLN A 309 -21.79 7.01 50.36
CA GLN A 309 -20.63 6.44 51.00
C GLN A 309 -19.66 5.95 49.94
N LYS A 310 -18.39 6.35 50.10
CA LYS A 310 -17.29 5.75 49.37
C LYS A 310 -17.21 4.27 49.77
N VAL A 311 -17.21 3.39 48.77
CA VAL A 311 -16.98 1.96 48.96
C VAL A 311 -15.52 1.65 48.66
N ASN A 312 -14.95 0.67 49.38
CA ASN A 312 -13.68 0.07 48.98
C ASN A 312 -13.94 -0.76 47.72
N ALA A 313 -13.20 -0.47 46.65
CA ALA A 313 -13.33 -1.16 45.37
C ALA A 313 -11.95 -1.52 44.83
N TYR A 314 -11.87 -2.67 44.17
CA TYR A 314 -10.69 -3.15 43.48
C TYR A 314 -10.93 -3.05 41.98
N LEU A 315 -9.98 -2.44 41.27
CA LEU A 315 -10.06 -2.29 39.82
C LEU A 315 -9.29 -3.41 39.12
N GLY A 316 -9.94 -4.03 38.14
CA GLY A 316 -9.33 -4.99 37.22
C GLY A 316 -9.28 -4.38 35.82
N PHE A 317 -8.12 -4.50 35.17
CA PHE A 317 -7.90 -4.09 33.80
C PHE A 317 -7.42 -5.29 32.99
N ASP A 318 -8.15 -5.62 31.93
CA ASP A 318 -7.74 -6.61 30.93
C ASP A 318 -7.63 -5.89 29.59
N VAL A 319 -6.38 -5.66 29.17
CA VAL A 319 -6.05 -4.84 28.00
C VAL A 319 -5.62 -5.77 26.86
N GLY A 320 -6.58 -6.09 26.00
CA GLY A 320 -6.36 -6.83 24.77
C GLY A 320 -6.01 -5.93 23.59
N SER A 321 -5.58 -6.55 22.49
CA SER A 321 -5.29 -5.85 21.22
C SER A 321 -6.55 -5.28 20.55
N VAL A 322 -7.69 -5.94 20.74
CA VAL A 322 -8.98 -5.55 20.16
C VAL A 322 -9.83 -4.78 21.17
N SER A 323 -9.87 -5.24 22.41
CA SER A 323 -10.76 -4.73 23.46
C SER A 323 -10.04 -4.50 24.76
N THR A 324 -10.48 -3.49 25.50
CA THR A 324 -10.08 -3.21 26.86
C THR A 324 -11.29 -3.39 27.76
N ASN A 325 -11.16 -4.29 28.73
CA ASN A 325 -12.16 -4.57 29.74
C ASN A 325 -11.71 -3.92 31.05
N VAL A 326 -12.58 -3.07 31.60
CA VAL A 326 -12.38 -2.45 32.91
C VAL A 326 -13.47 -2.95 33.83
N VAL A 327 -13.11 -3.45 35.00
CA VAL A 327 -14.06 -3.91 36.02
C VAL A 327 -13.74 -3.31 37.37
N ALA A 328 -14.77 -3.09 38.18
CA ALA A 328 -14.64 -2.75 39.60
C ALA A 328 -15.37 -3.82 40.42
N ILE A 329 -14.73 -4.35 41.46
CA ILE A 329 -15.33 -5.32 42.38
C ILE A 329 -15.26 -4.82 43.84
N ASP A 330 -16.18 -5.27 44.69
CA ASP A 330 -16.18 -4.96 46.13
C ASP A 330 -15.32 -5.98 46.93
N GLU A 331 -15.22 -5.78 48.26
CA GLU A 331 -14.51 -6.69 49.18
C GLU A 331 -15.12 -8.11 49.25
N SER A 332 -16.37 -8.28 48.82
CA SER A 332 -17.05 -9.57 48.73
C SER A 332 -16.93 -10.21 47.34
N ASN A 333 -16.11 -9.65 46.45
CA ASN A 333 -15.91 -10.04 45.04
C ASN A 333 -17.15 -9.86 44.15
N ASN A 334 -18.12 -9.01 44.52
CA ASN A 334 -19.25 -8.68 43.65
C ASN A 334 -18.82 -7.65 42.59
N LEU A 335 -19.28 -7.82 41.34
CA LEU A 335 -18.99 -6.91 40.22
C LEU A 335 -19.78 -5.60 40.33
N ILE A 336 -19.16 -4.53 40.80
CA ILE A 336 -19.78 -3.21 40.98
C ILE A 336 -20.05 -2.52 39.63
N ALA A 337 -19.06 -2.51 38.75
CA ALA A 337 -19.13 -1.84 37.46
C ALA A 337 -18.27 -2.56 36.41
N ARG A 338 -18.63 -2.42 35.14
CA ARG A 338 -17.83 -2.89 34.01
C ARG A 338 -17.90 -1.91 32.86
N SER A 339 -16.82 -1.82 32.10
CA SER A 339 -16.75 -1.12 30.82
C SER A 339 -16.03 -2.00 29.81
N TYR A 340 -16.60 -2.10 28.62
CA TYR A 340 -16.00 -2.78 27.47
C TYR A 340 -15.82 -1.76 26.36
N VAL A 341 -14.58 -1.43 26.04
CA VAL A 341 -14.27 -0.47 24.99
C VAL A 341 -13.32 -1.09 23.97
N SER A 342 -13.40 -0.63 22.73
CA SER A 342 -12.43 -1.00 21.71
C SER A 342 -11.07 -0.41 22.09
N THR A 343 -10.03 -1.24 22.17
CA THR A 343 -8.66 -0.76 22.40
C THR A 343 -8.21 0.14 21.26
N GLY A 344 -8.55 -0.24 20.02
CA GLY A 344 -8.24 0.56 18.81
C GLY A 344 -6.77 0.97 18.70
N GLY A 345 -5.86 0.08 19.12
CA GLY A 345 -4.41 0.34 19.15
C GLY A 345 -3.95 1.39 20.18
N ARG A 346 -4.85 1.94 20.99
CA ARG A 346 -4.55 3.03 21.94
C ARG A 346 -4.87 2.60 23.37
N PRO A 347 -4.10 1.68 23.96
CA PRO A 347 -4.44 1.06 25.24
C PRO A 347 -4.59 2.08 26.37
N ILE A 348 -3.75 3.12 26.41
CA ILE A 348 -3.87 4.17 27.43
C ILE A 348 -5.19 4.93 27.28
N ASN A 349 -5.56 5.30 26.05
CA ASN A 349 -6.82 6.03 25.80
C ASN A 349 -8.03 5.13 26.07
N ALA A 350 -7.96 3.86 25.71
CA ALA A 350 -9.00 2.87 25.99
C ALA A 350 -9.20 2.66 27.49
N ILE A 351 -8.13 2.58 28.29
CA ILE A 351 -8.24 2.53 29.76
C ILE A 351 -8.92 3.81 30.28
N GLN A 352 -8.50 4.99 29.81
CA GLN A 352 -9.10 6.26 30.21
C GLN A 352 -10.60 6.33 29.87
N MET A 353 -10.99 5.89 28.67
CA MET A 353 -12.40 5.79 28.26
C MET A 353 -13.16 4.76 29.09
N GLY A 354 -12.55 3.62 29.41
CA GLY A 354 -13.17 2.56 30.22
C GLY A 354 -13.32 2.92 31.70
N MET A 355 -12.59 3.93 32.17
CA MET A 355 -12.70 4.47 33.54
C MET A 355 -13.70 5.64 33.67
N GLN A 356 -14.19 6.19 32.55
CA GLN A 356 -15.27 7.19 32.51
C GLN A 356 -16.62 6.50 32.64
#